data_AF-A0A812M192-F1
#
_entry.id   AF-A0A812M192-F1
#
_cell.length_a   1.000
_cell.length_b   1.000
_cell.length_c   1.000
_cell.angle_alpha   90.00
_cell.angle_beta   90.00
_cell.angle_gamma   90.00
#
_symmetry.space_group_name_H-M   'P 1'
#
loop_
_entity.id
_entity.type
_entity.pdbx_description
1 polymer ?
#
loop_
_entity_poly.entity_id
_entity_poly.type
_entity_poly.pdbx_seq_one_letter_code
_entity_poly.pdbx_strand_id
1 'polypeptide(L)'
;MAHVILERLQNHFGEGPVSPQDVRDLLRKLKVEESLIDCALQAFEADEHLTWKGLVSWIFDCSEARPVNHHGISPKDLPDAAEPAKARARKIREALEMTAERFADYMHLLAKFPRRCEIARTELRGITLKQLRVVEDFIVQHAGEWWLDVRSKRPVDPATANLYHVSTWLIMPATSTADCAWVELAAGGEQRPQWFCSHWWGEPVRDFIGCVAKHKEVRCFKTNPGYWVCAYANRQHSLDEELSSDPKSSSFFKALQLVEGMLIILDTNATPFTRLWCAFEAYTALSERTDGNQHLLLDIATKVPGTDSAALLTDGLTEAEKQLESALEEKGQGPTRGPPPQGMGPMGASLAKRLQLYRQRAFTLEVLSRGLRPQLHEALASKAEDRRRILNCIAQKDLDAEPAGQHVNYDAVNTSLGGIFARAGLEQALLKGQVQELSFHEALRADTSCSELKLDLTHMSPSDARLADLGLCIPRSLQRLQMDLGGCEEWTAQGLAALVREHRR
;
A
#
# COMPACT_ATOMS: atom_id res chain seq x y z
N MET A 1 -8.88 -10.37 -21.25
CA MET A 1 -10.22 -10.31 -21.88
C MET A 1 -10.30 -9.19 -22.91
N ALA A 2 -9.99 -7.94 -22.56
CA ALA A 2 -9.95 -6.79 -23.49
C ALA A 2 -9.06 -7.01 -24.73
N HIS A 3 -7.86 -7.59 -24.58
CA HIS A 3 -6.94 -7.81 -25.71
C HIS A 3 -7.47 -8.84 -26.74
N VAL A 4 -8.12 -9.90 -26.27
CA VAL A 4 -8.73 -10.94 -27.13
C VAL A 4 -9.97 -10.39 -27.84
N ILE A 5 -10.71 -9.49 -27.19
CA ILE A 5 -11.88 -8.84 -27.76
C ILE A 5 -11.46 -7.80 -28.80
N LEU A 6 -10.43 -7.00 -28.53
CA LEU A 6 -9.85 -6.06 -29.48
C LEU A 6 -9.36 -6.77 -30.74
N GLU A 7 -8.63 -7.87 -30.59
CA GLU A 7 -8.11 -8.67 -31.71
C GLU A 7 -9.25 -9.28 -32.55
N ARG A 8 -10.33 -9.75 -31.91
CA ARG A 8 -11.53 -10.24 -32.62
C ARG A 8 -12.29 -9.14 -33.35
N LEU A 9 -12.38 -7.93 -32.77
CA LEU A 9 -13.07 -6.80 -33.38
C LEU A 9 -12.30 -6.23 -34.58
N GLN A 10 -10.97 -6.10 -34.45
CA GLN A 10 -10.09 -5.69 -35.54
C GLN A 10 -10.14 -6.69 -36.71
N ASN A 11 -10.14 -8.00 -36.41
CA ASN A 11 -10.26 -9.03 -37.44
C ASN A 11 -11.63 -9.07 -38.14
N HIS A 12 -12.69 -8.60 -37.50
CA HIS A 12 -14.05 -8.66 -38.05
C HIS A 12 -14.46 -7.39 -38.81
N PHE A 13 -13.96 -6.22 -38.40
CA PHE A 13 -14.39 -4.92 -38.93
C PHE A 13 -13.26 -4.05 -39.52
N GLY A 14 -11.99 -4.48 -39.43
CA GLY A 14 -10.82 -3.74 -39.94
C GLY A 14 -10.32 -2.62 -39.01
N GLU A 15 -9.28 -1.90 -39.43
CA GLU A 15 -8.63 -0.83 -38.64
C GLU A 15 -9.23 0.57 -38.85
N GLY A 16 -10.29 0.68 -39.67
CA GLY A 16 -10.91 1.95 -40.04
C GLY A 16 -11.79 2.58 -38.94
N PRO A 17 -12.29 3.81 -39.16
CA PRO A 17 -13.23 4.48 -38.27
C PRO A 17 -14.52 3.65 -38.13
N VAL A 18 -15.07 3.66 -36.92
CA VAL A 18 -16.16 2.77 -36.56
C VAL A 18 -17.51 3.38 -36.96
N SER A 19 -18.32 2.68 -37.77
CA SER A 19 -19.63 3.19 -38.13
C SER A 19 -20.62 3.06 -36.94
N PRO A 20 -21.49 4.06 -36.69
CA PRO A 20 -22.49 4.00 -35.61
C PRO A 20 -23.39 2.75 -35.68
N GLN A 21 -23.67 2.27 -36.89
CA GLN A 21 -24.49 1.07 -37.09
C GLN A 21 -23.75 -0.21 -36.66
N ASP A 22 -22.44 -0.31 -36.92
CA ASP A 22 -21.64 -1.46 -36.48
C ASP A 22 -21.46 -1.51 -34.96
N VAL A 23 -21.35 -0.35 -34.29
CA VAL A 23 -21.36 -0.26 -32.82
C VAL A 23 -22.69 -0.77 -32.26
N ARG A 24 -23.81 -0.31 -32.83
CA ARG A 24 -25.16 -0.71 -32.40
C ARG A 24 -25.35 -2.22 -32.52
N ASP A 25 -24.96 -2.81 -33.65
CA ASP A 25 -25.12 -4.24 -33.91
C ASP A 25 -24.18 -5.10 -33.05
N LEU A 26 -22.97 -4.62 -32.76
CA LEU A 26 -22.04 -5.26 -31.83
C LEU A 26 -22.58 -5.25 -30.38
N LEU A 27 -23.05 -4.11 -29.89
CA LEU A 27 -23.56 -3.97 -28.52
C LEU A 27 -24.83 -4.80 -28.30
N ARG A 28 -25.70 -4.92 -29.31
CA ARG A 28 -26.84 -5.85 -29.29
C ARG A 28 -26.39 -7.32 -29.22
N LYS A 29 -25.37 -7.72 -29.99
CA LYS A 29 -24.79 -9.09 -29.90
C LYS A 29 -24.20 -9.38 -28.52
N LEU A 30 -23.69 -8.36 -27.84
CA LEU A 30 -23.20 -8.42 -26.45
C LEU A 30 -24.33 -8.30 -25.40
N LYS A 31 -25.59 -8.20 -25.83
CA LYS A 31 -26.79 -8.08 -24.98
C LYS A 31 -26.81 -6.85 -24.07
N VAL A 32 -26.24 -5.73 -24.52
CA VAL A 32 -26.35 -4.44 -23.83
C VAL A 32 -27.77 -3.87 -24.01
N GLU A 33 -28.32 -3.21 -22.98
CA GLU A 33 -29.66 -2.61 -23.08
C GLU A 33 -29.73 -1.46 -24.10
N GLU A 34 -30.82 -1.38 -24.86
CA GLU A 34 -30.98 -0.42 -25.96
C GLU A 34 -30.87 1.05 -25.52
N SER A 35 -31.30 1.37 -24.29
CA SER A 35 -31.19 2.71 -23.70
C SER A 35 -29.73 3.16 -23.49
N LEU A 36 -28.82 2.22 -23.22
CA LEU A 36 -27.38 2.46 -23.07
C LEU A 36 -26.69 2.51 -24.44
N ILE A 37 -27.21 1.76 -25.42
CA ILE A 37 -26.73 1.80 -26.80
C ILE A 37 -26.97 3.17 -27.41
N ASP A 38 -28.16 3.75 -27.25
CA ASP A 38 -28.46 5.09 -27.79
C ASP A 38 -27.64 6.19 -27.10
N CYS A 39 -27.35 6.05 -25.81
CA CYS A 39 -26.48 6.97 -25.08
C CYS A 39 -25.02 6.87 -25.54
N ALA A 40 -24.54 5.65 -25.84
CA ALA A 40 -23.22 5.42 -26.42
C ALA A 40 -23.09 6.03 -27.82
N LEU A 41 -24.15 5.94 -28.64
CA LEU A 41 -24.17 6.48 -30.00
C LEU A 41 -24.23 8.01 -30.02
N GLN A 42 -24.93 8.65 -29.08
CA GLN A 42 -24.90 10.11 -28.92
C GLN A 42 -23.52 10.64 -28.50
N ALA A 43 -22.78 9.90 -27.68
CA ALA A 43 -21.39 10.24 -27.36
C ALA A 43 -20.45 10.02 -28.58
N PHE A 44 -20.81 9.07 -29.45
CA PHE A 44 -20.09 8.74 -30.69
C PHE A 44 -20.27 9.78 -31.80
N GLU A 45 -21.46 10.37 -31.93
CA GLU A 45 -21.74 11.42 -32.93
C GLU A 45 -20.98 12.73 -32.66
N ALA A 46 -20.40 12.90 -31.46
CA ALA A 46 -19.61 14.07 -31.07
C ALA A 46 -18.09 13.94 -31.33
N ASP A 47 -17.59 12.76 -31.72
CA ASP A 47 -16.15 12.50 -31.89
C ASP A 47 -15.88 11.80 -33.24
N GLU A 48 -15.48 12.57 -34.25
CA GLU A 48 -15.25 12.10 -35.63
C GLU A 48 -13.99 11.21 -35.78
N HIS A 49 -13.26 10.89 -34.71
CA HIS A 49 -11.96 10.22 -34.79
C HIS A 49 -11.81 8.95 -33.93
N LEU A 50 -12.91 8.41 -33.40
CA LEU A 50 -12.85 7.23 -32.53
C LEU A 50 -12.51 5.93 -33.30
N THR A 51 -11.51 5.20 -32.80
CA THR A 51 -11.07 3.89 -33.33
C THR A 51 -11.61 2.73 -32.49
N TRP A 52 -11.60 1.49 -33.02
CA TRP A 52 -11.99 0.28 -32.28
C TRP A 52 -11.26 0.11 -30.93
N LYS A 53 -10.03 0.63 -30.83
CA LYS A 53 -9.25 0.65 -29.59
C LYS A 53 -9.85 1.58 -28.53
N GLY A 54 -10.35 2.75 -28.95
CA GLY A 54 -11.08 3.69 -28.09
C GLY A 54 -12.40 3.10 -27.60
N LEU A 55 -13.17 2.46 -28.49
CA LEU A 55 -14.44 1.80 -28.13
C LEU A 55 -14.22 0.65 -27.14
N VAL A 56 -13.18 -0.17 -27.31
CA VAL A 56 -12.88 -1.27 -26.38
C VAL A 56 -12.49 -0.72 -25.00
N SER A 57 -11.65 0.32 -24.91
CA SER A 57 -11.35 0.96 -23.62
C SER A 57 -12.64 1.44 -22.97
N TRP A 58 -13.48 2.16 -23.72
CA TRP A 58 -14.75 2.69 -23.24
C TRP A 58 -15.70 1.60 -22.73
N ILE A 59 -15.92 0.50 -23.46
CA ILE A 59 -16.81 -0.61 -23.03
C ILE A 59 -16.34 -1.23 -21.71
N PHE A 60 -15.03 -1.35 -21.49
CA PHE A 60 -14.48 -1.93 -20.26
C PHE A 60 -14.40 -0.93 -19.11
N ASP A 61 -14.20 0.35 -19.41
CA ASP A 61 -14.13 1.45 -18.43
C ASP A 61 -15.53 1.92 -17.98
N CYS A 62 -16.56 1.79 -18.83
CA CYS A 62 -17.92 2.24 -18.55
C CYS A 62 -18.79 1.25 -17.76
N SER A 63 -18.23 0.13 -17.29
CA SER A 63 -19.01 -0.78 -16.45
C SER A 63 -19.36 -0.24 -15.05
N GLU A 64 -18.81 0.91 -14.59
CA GLU A 64 -19.30 1.57 -13.37
C GLU A 64 -19.04 3.10 -13.28
N ALA A 65 -19.59 3.89 -14.19
CA ALA A 65 -19.68 5.34 -13.98
C ALA A 65 -20.96 5.94 -14.59
N ARG A 66 -21.91 6.35 -13.73
CA ARG A 66 -22.82 7.45 -14.03
C ARG A 66 -22.37 8.68 -13.24
N PRO A 67 -22.11 9.82 -13.86
CA PRO A 67 -22.21 11.11 -13.19
C PRO A 67 -23.70 11.44 -13.06
N VAL A 68 -24.18 11.63 -11.84
CA VAL A 68 -25.45 12.30 -11.61
C VAL A 68 -25.15 13.80 -11.68
N ASN A 69 -25.72 14.48 -12.66
CA ASN A 69 -25.84 15.94 -12.64
C ASN A 69 -26.69 16.33 -11.44
N HIS A 70 -26.08 16.85 -10.38
CA HIS A 70 -26.81 17.56 -9.34
C HIS A 70 -26.98 19.01 -9.79
N HIS A 71 -28.25 19.38 -10.00
CA HIS A 71 -28.65 20.78 -10.09
C HIS A 71 -28.12 21.54 -8.86
N GLY A 72 -27.54 22.72 -9.14
CA GLY A 72 -26.88 23.56 -8.15
C GLY A 72 -27.78 23.91 -6.97
N ILE A 73 -27.31 23.55 -5.78
CA ILE A 73 -27.84 24.04 -4.51
C ILE A 73 -27.26 25.44 -4.31
N SER A 74 -28.08 26.49 -4.34
CA SER A 74 -27.61 27.84 -4.03
C SER A 74 -27.10 27.90 -2.58
N PRO A 75 -26.11 28.74 -2.23
CA PRO A 75 -25.59 28.85 -0.85
C PRO A 75 -26.65 29.11 0.23
N LYS A 76 -27.86 29.55 -0.18
CA LYS A 76 -29.01 29.81 0.68
C LYS A 76 -29.85 28.58 1.04
N ASP A 77 -29.60 27.43 0.41
CA ASP A 77 -30.43 26.23 0.53
C ASP A 77 -29.75 25.09 1.32
N LEU A 78 -28.60 25.35 1.95
CA LEU A 78 -27.98 24.40 2.88
C LEU A 78 -28.79 24.34 4.18
N PRO A 79 -29.21 23.15 4.65
CA PRO A 79 -29.94 23.02 5.90
C PRO A 79 -29.14 23.60 7.06
N ASP A 80 -29.84 24.22 8.01
CA ASP A 80 -29.24 24.85 9.18
C ASP A 80 -28.44 23.81 9.99
N ALA A 81 -27.11 23.92 9.93
CA ALA A 81 -26.22 22.99 10.62
C ALA A 81 -26.26 23.20 12.15
N ALA A 82 -26.03 22.13 12.92
CA ALA A 82 -25.96 22.20 14.37
C ALA A 82 -24.81 23.11 14.86
N GLU A 83 -24.91 23.66 16.07
CA GLU A 83 -23.89 24.56 16.65
C GLU A 83 -22.46 23.98 16.66
N PRO A 84 -22.23 22.70 17.01
CA PRO A 84 -20.90 22.10 16.90
C PRO A 84 -20.34 22.11 15.46
N ALA A 85 -21.19 21.87 14.46
CA ALA A 85 -20.81 21.92 13.05
C ALA A 85 -20.47 23.36 12.62
N LYS A 86 -21.29 24.34 13.01
CA LYS A 86 -21.02 25.77 12.77
C LYS A 86 -19.68 26.19 13.40
N ALA A 87 -19.39 25.73 14.61
CA ALA A 87 -18.12 26.01 15.30
C ALA A 87 -16.91 25.38 14.59
N ARG A 88 -17.01 24.13 14.11
CA ARG A 88 -15.97 23.47 13.31
C ARG A 88 -15.71 24.20 12.00
N ALA A 89 -16.77 24.52 11.26
CA ALA A 89 -16.68 25.25 10.00
C ALA A 89 -15.99 26.62 10.20
N ARG A 90 -16.33 27.35 11.28
CA ARG A 90 -15.65 28.61 11.63
C ARG A 90 -14.15 28.43 11.87
N LYS A 91 -13.75 27.45 12.68
CA LYS A 91 -12.34 27.16 12.98
C LYS A 91 -11.55 26.82 11.71
N ILE A 92 -12.14 26.03 10.81
CA ILE A 92 -11.54 25.66 9.54
C ILE A 92 -11.36 26.89 8.65
N ARG A 93 -12.41 27.71 8.48
CA ARG A 93 -12.33 28.95 7.71
C ARG A 93 -11.21 29.87 8.20
N GLU A 94 -11.10 30.04 9.51
CA GLU A 94 -10.03 30.82 10.14
C GLU A 94 -8.65 30.24 9.83
N ALA A 95 -8.48 28.91 9.95
CA ALA A 95 -7.22 28.24 9.63
C ALA A 95 -6.83 28.33 8.15
N LEU A 96 -7.82 28.33 7.24
CA LEU A 96 -7.62 28.50 5.80
C LEU A 96 -7.47 29.98 5.38
N GLU A 97 -7.64 30.92 6.30
CA GLU A 97 -7.58 32.37 6.07
C GLU A 97 -8.50 32.83 4.91
N MET A 98 -9.69 32.22 4.80
CA MET A 98 -10.65 32.52 3.74
C MET A 98 -11.67 33.58 4.15
N THR A 99 -12.12 34.39 3.20
CA THR A 99 -13.31 35.23 3.38
C THR A 99 -14.55 34.35 3.55
N ALA A 100 -15.61 34.91 4.15
CA ALA A 100 -16.86 34.17 4.33
C ALA A 100 -17.47 33.69 3.01
N GLU A 101 -17.44 34.53 1.97
CA GLU A 101 -17.92 34.22 0.63
C GLU A 101 -17.11 33.10 -0.03
N ARG A 102 -15.78 33.26 -0.09
CA ARG A 102 -14.91 32.25 -0.70
C ARG A 102 -15.01 30.90 0.02
N PHE A 103 -15.18 30.91 1.34
CA PHE A 103 -15.38 29.68 2.10
C PHE A 103 -16.75 29.05 1.81
N ALA A 104 -17.81 29.84 1.62
CA ALA A 104 -19.12 29.33 1.23
C ALA A 104 -19.08 28.66 -0.14
N ASP A 105 -18.40 29.27 -1.12
CA ASP A 105 -18.20 28.68 -2.46
C ASP A 105 -17.42 27.36 -2.37
N TYR A 106 -16.39 27.32 -1.52
CA TYR A 106 -15.61 26.10 -1.30
C TYR A 106 -16.44 24.99 -0.65
N MET A 107 -17.26 25.32 0.35
CA MET A 107 -18.15 24.35 0.97
C MET A 107 -19.23 23.87 -0.01
N HIS A 108 -19.69 24.70 -0.94
CA HIS A 108 -20.57 24.28 -2.01
C HIS A 108 -19.90 23.26 -2.94
N LEU A 109 -18.63 23.48 -3.31
CA LEU A 109 -17.84 22.50 -4.05
C LEU A 109 -17.74 21.15 -3.33
N LEU A 110 -17.62 21.17 -1.99
CA LEU A 110 -17.52 19.97 -1.17
C LEU A 110 -18.86 19.29 -0.89
N ALA A 111 -19.99 19.97 -1.11
CA ALA A 111 -21.33 19.39 -0.95
C ALA A 111 -21.58 18.17 -1.86
N LYS A 112 -20.75 17.97 -2.90
CA LYS A 112 -20.74 16.75 -3.73
C LYS A 112 -20.35 15.48 -2.98
N PHE A 113 -19.83 15.60 -1.76
CA PHE A 113 -19.50 14.48 -0.88
C PHE A 113 -20.43 14.43 0.34
N PRO A 114 -21.74 14.15 0.17
CA PRO A 114 -22.63 13.96 1.30
C PRO A 114 -22.21 12.71 2.09
N ARG A 115 -22.42 12.72 3.42
CA ARG A 115 -22.27 11.50 4.21
C ARG A 115 -23.23 10.44 3.68
N ARG A 116 -22.71 9.26 3.33
CA ARG A 116 -23.46 8.16 2.70
C ARG A 116 -23.85 7.07 3.67
N CYS A 117 -23.04 6.86 4.71
CA CYS A 117 -23.28 5.83 5.71
C CYS A 117 -22.71 6.23 7.08
N GLU A 118 -23.03 5.41 8.09
CA GLU A 118 -22.33 5.41 9.36
C GLU A 118 -21.53 4.12 9.52
N ILE A 119 -20.25 4.24 9.88
CA ILE A 119 -19.38 3.10 10.18
C ILE A 119 -18.91 3.26 11.63
N ALA A 120 -19.63 2.63 12.55
CA ALA A 120 -19.41 2.78 13.98
C ALA A 120 -18.01 2.31 14.41
N ARG A 121 -17.57 1.15 13.90
CA ARG A 121 -16.28 0.54 14.24
C ARG A 121 -15.16 1.07 13.35
N THR A 122 -14.16 1.71 13.97
CA THR A 122 -13.05 2.37 13.25
C THR A 122 -12.19 1.38 12.45
N GLU A 123 -12.06 0.15 12.94
CA GLU A 123 -11.34 -0.93 12.24
C GLU A 123 -12.06 -1.43 10.98
N LEU A 124 -13.35 -1.10 10.80
CA LEU A 124 -14.15 -1.45 9.60
C LEU A 124 -14.22 -0.31 8.57
N ARG A 125 -13.39 0.72 8.73
CA ARG A 125 -13.32 1.91 7.87
C ARG A 125 -12.25 1.79 6.78
N GLY A 126 -12.25 0.68 6.05
CA GLY A 126 -11.34 0.45 4.93
C GLY A 126 -11.74 1.26 3.69
N ILE A 127 -10.79 1.92 3.03
CA ILE A 127 -10.97 2.63 1.76
C ILE A 127 -10.47 1.78 0.58
N THR A 128 -11.17 1.80 -0.55
CA THR A 128 -10.75 1.08 -1.76
C THR A 128 -9.92 1.95 -2.70
N LEU A 129 -9.19 1.33 -3.62
CA LEU A 129 -8.45 2.07 -4.67
C LEU A 129 -9.35 2.99 -5.50
N LYS A 130 -10.59 2.58 -5.81
CA LYS A 130 -11.55 3.42 -6.55
C LYS A 130 -11.90 4.68 -5.77
N GLN A 131 -12.09 4.57 -4.45
CA GLN A 131 -12.39 5.71 -3.57
C GLN A 131 -11.16 6.60 -3.36
N LEU A 132 -9.95 6.03 -3.31
CA LEU A 132 -8.71 6.81 -3.29
C LEU A 132 -8.54 7.65 -4.57
N ARG A 133 -8.87 7.10 -5.74
CA ARG A 133 -8.81 7.84 -7.01
C ARG A 133 -9.77 9.02 -7.06
N VAL A 134 -10.92 8.95 -6.38
CA VAL A 134 -11.82 10.12 -6.23
C VAL A 134 -11.12 11.28 -5.50
N VAL A 135 -10.27 10.97 -4.52
CA VAL A 135 -9.45 11.98 -3.82
C VAL A 135 -8.38 12.53 -4.76
N GLU A 136 -7.71 11.66 -5.51
CA GLU A 136 -6.70 12.06 -6.52
C GLU A 136 -7.29 13.00 -7.57
N ASP A 137 -8.44 12.65 -8.15
CA ASP A 137 -9.15 13.45 -9.13
C ASP A 137 -9.52 14.83 -8.56
N PHE A 138 -9.95 14.87 -7.29
CA PHE A 138 -10.26 16.14 -6.62
C PHE A 138 -9.01 17.03 -6.48
N ILE A 139 -7.87 16.43 -6.09
CA ILE A 139 -6.58 17.14 -5.99
C ILE A 139 -6.21 17.74 -7.36
N VAL A 140 -6.24 16.92 -8.41
CA VAL A 140 -5.89 17.34 -9.78
C VAL A 140 -6.77 18.49 -10.26
N GLN A 141 -8.08 18.43 -9.98
CA GLN A 141 -9.04 19.42 -10.45
C GLN A 141 -8.97 20.74 -9.67
N HIS A 142 -8.65 20.71 -8.37
CA HIS A 142 -8.93 21.85 -7.49
C HIS A 142 -7.72 22.35 -6.69
N ALA A 143 -6.66 21.56 -6.49
CA ALA A 143 -5.57 21.97 -5.60
C ALA A 143 -4.86 23.25 -6.09
N GLY A 144 -4.58 23.35 -7.40
CA GLY A 144 -3.89 24.51 -7.96
C GLY A 144 -4.66 25.83 -7.85
N GLU A 145 -5.99 25.79 -7.77
CA GLU A 145 -6.85 26.98 -7.64
C GLU A 145 -7.14 27.31 -6.17
N TRP A 146 -7.44 26.29 -5.36
CA TRP A 146 -7.99 26.48 -4.03
C TRP A 146 -6.95 26.37 -2.92
N TRP A 147 -5.91 25.54 -3.08
CA TRP A 147 -5.10 25.10 -1.95
C TRP A 147 -3.82 25.90 -1.79
N LEU A 148 -3.59 26.34 -0.55
CA LEU A 148 -2.32 26.88 -0.09
C LEU A 148 -1.71 25.94 0.95
N ASP A 149 -0.40 25.74 0.90
CA ASP A 149 0.31 25.09 2.00
C ASP A 149 0.27 26.03 3.21
N VAL A 150 -0.26 25.54 4.33
CA VAL A 150 -0.55 26.37 5.52
C VAL A 150 0.72 27.01 6.08
N ARG A 151 1.88 26.35 5.93
CA ARG A 151 3.15 26.82 6.50
C ARG A 151 3.85 27.84 5.61
N SER A 152 3.99 27.53 4.33
CA SER A 152 4.71 28.35 3.35
C SER A 152 3.83 29.40 2.68
N LYS A 153 2.50 29.28 2.80
CA LYS A 153 1.48 30.13 2.17
C LYS A 153 1.56 30.15 0.64
N ARG A 154 2.20 29.14 0.05
CA ARG A 154 2.33 28.99 -1.41
C ARG A 154 1.22 28.11 -1.99
N PRO A 155 0.82 28.31 -3.26
CA PRO A 155 -0.06 27.39 -3.97
C PRO A 155 0.47 25.96 -3.92
N VAL A 156 -0.43 25.01 -3.68
CA VAL A 156 -0.10 23.58 -3.69
C VAL A 156 -0.12 23.07 -5.12
N ASP A 157 0.99 22.53 -5.60
CA ASP A 157 1.05 21.79 -6.85
C ASP A 157 0.33 20.44 -6.68
N PRO A 158 -0.70 20.12 -7.50
CA PRO A 158 -1.37 18.82 -7.48
C PRO A 158 -0.42 17.61 -7.50
N ALA A 159 0.71 17.70 -8.20
CA ALA A 159 1.69 16.62 -8.32
C ALA A 159 2.45 16.34 -7.01
N THR A 160 2.52 17.32 -6.10
CA THR A 160 3.21 17.22 -4.81
C THR A 160 2.26 17.31 -3.61
N ALA A 161 0.96 17.44 -3.87
CA ALA A 161 -0.06 17.45 -2.84
C ALA A 161 0.02 16.17 -2.00
N ASN A 162 0.06 16.35 -0.68
CA ASN A 162 0.26 15.27 0.29
C ASN A 162 -0.93 15.19 1.24
N LEU A 163 -0.93 14.22 2.15
CA LEU A 163 -2.05 13.95 3.02
C LEU A 163 -2.30 15.04 4.08
N TYR A 164 -1.31 15.89 4.40
CA TYR A 164 -1.57 17.10 5.20
C TYR A 164 -2.42 18.10 4.42
N HIS A 165 -2.14 18.32 3.13
CA HIS A 165 -2.96 19.17 2.26
C HIS A 165 -4.36 18.59 2.11
N VAL A 166 -4.48 17.30 1.81
CA VAL A 166 -5.76 16.61 1.67
C VAL A 166 -6.56 16.67 2.98
N SER A 167 -5.92 16.46 4.13
CA SER A 167 -6.61 16.57 5.42
C SER A 167 -7.13 17.98 5.66
N THR A 168 -6.29 18.99 5.40
CA THR A 168 -6.60 20.41 5.61
C THR A 168 -7.72 20.91 4.71
N TRP A 169 -7.64 20.60 3.42
CA TRP A 169 -8.48 21.22 2.41
C TRP A 169 -9.67 20.35 1.99
N LEU A 170 -9.55 19.02 2.05
CA LEU A 170 -10.64 18.13 1.63
C LEU A 170 -11.33 17.46 2.81
N ILE A 171 -10.59 16.71 3.64
CA ILE A 171 -11.20 15.86 4.67
C ILE A 171 -11.86 16.72 5.74
N MET A 172 -11.09 17.57 6.43
CA MET A 172 -11.60 18.38 7.54
C MET A 172 -12.79 19.26 7.14
N PRO A 173 -12.78 19.98 6.00
CA PRO A 173 -13.94 20.78 5.62
C PRO A 173 -15.15 19.90 5.25
N ALA A 174 -14.96 18.83 4.45
CA ALA A 174 -16.06 17.97 4.03
C ALA A 174 -16.71 17.20 5.19
N THR A 175 -15.95 16.83 6.22
CA THR A 175 -16.46 16.11 7.40
C THR A 175 -16.96 17.03 8.52
N SER A 176 -16.79 18.35 8.38
CA SER A 176 -17.07 19.33 9.45
C SER A 176 -18.52 19.34 9.91
N THR A 177 -19.48 19.05 9.02
CA THR A 177 -20.90 19.03 9.37
C THR A 177 -21.27 17.80 10.18
N ALA A 178 -20.81 16.62 9.75
CA ALA A 178 -21.29 15.34 10.28
C ALA A 178 -20.35 14.69 11.32
N ASP A 179 -19.14 15.23 11.52
CA ASP A 179 -18.13 14.67 12.43
C ASP A 179 -17.87 13.18 12.20
N CYS A 180 -17.55 12.85 10.95
CA CYS A 180 -17.37 11.49 10.50
C CYS A 180 -16.00 11.30 9.84
N ALA A 181 -15.65 10.04 9.58
CA ALA A 181 -14.46 9.71 8.82
C ALA A 181 -14.68 9.97 7.32
N TRP A 182 -13.63 10.28 6.57
CA TRP A 182 -13.73 10.48 5.11
C TRP A 182 -14.38 9.28 4.40
N VAL A 183 -14.06 8.06 4.84
CA VAL A 183 -14.64 6.86 4.24
C VAL A 183 -16.17 6.84 4.33
N GLU A 184 -16.78 7.46 5.34
CA GLU A 184 -18.25 7.52 5.51
C GLU A 184 -18.92 8.43 4.46
N LEU A 185 -18.15 9.25 3.73
CA LEU A 185 -18.59 10.04 2.57
C LEU A 185 -18.39 9.28 1.25
N ALA A 186 -17.40 8.37 1.21
CA ALA A 186 -17.01 7.66 0.00
C ALA A 186 -17.63 6.25 -0.11
N ALA A 187 -17.96 5.62 1.01
CA ALA A 187 -18.45 4.25 1.13
C ALA A 187 -19.99 4.17 1.18
N GLY A 188 -20.54 3.03 0.79
CA GLY A 188 -21.96 2.72 0.96
C GLY A 188 -22.32 2.04 2.28
N GLY A 189 -21.32 1.66 3.08
CA GLY A 189 -21.48 0.94 4.34
C GLY A 189 -20.12 0.50 4.90
N GLU A 190 -20.13 -0.40 5.88
CA GLU A 190 -18.91 -0.96 6.45
C GLU A 190 -18.03 -1.62 5.38
N GLN A 191 -16.73 -1.36 5.43
CA GLN A 191 -15.76 -1.87 4.47
C GLN A 191 -14.58 -2.47 5.24
N ARG A 192 -14.67 -3.76 5.55
CA ARG A 192 -13.58 -4.46 6.26
C ARG A 192 -12.26 -4.32 5.48
N PRO A 193 -11.21 -3.71 6.06
CA PRO A 193 -9.92 -3.65 5.42
C PRO A 193 -9.28 -5.03 5.38
N GLN A 194 -8.70 -5.37 4.23
CA GLN A 194 -7.85 -6.56 4.09
C GLN A 194 -6.40 -6.23 4.44
N TRP A 195 -5.98 -4.99 4.18
CA TRP A 195 -4.62 -4.52 4.42
C TRP A 195 -4.59 -3.23 5.24
N PHE A 196 -3.58 -3.09 6.08
CA PHE A 196 -3.26 -1.86 6.79
C PHE A 196 -2.15 -1.11 6.04
N CYS A 197 -2.30 0.20 5.80
CA CYS A 197 -1.24 1.01 5.19
C CYS A 197 -0.47 1.80 6.26
N SER A 198 0.80 1.45 6.47
CA SER A 198 1.74 2.23 7.28
C SER A 198 2.53 3.18 6.38
N HIS A 199 2.38 4.49 6.57
CA HIS A 199 2.96 5.49 5.67
C HIS A 199 3.12 6.88 6.32
N TRP A 200 3.80 7.80 5.63
CA TRP A 200 4.02 9.17 6.07
C TRP A 200 3.13 10.16 5.31
N TRP A 201 2.49 11.08 6.03
CA TRP A 201 1.51 12.00 5.45
C TRP A 201 2.06 13.02 4.46
N GLY A 202 3.36 13.29 4.44
CA GLY A 202 3.93 14.31 3.56
C GLY A 202 4.46 13.79 2.23
N GLU A 203 4.31 12.49 1.95
CA GLU A 203 4.56 11.97 0.60
C GLU A 203 3.44 12.41 -0.36
N PRO A 204 3.72 12.56 -1.67
CA PRO A 204 2.67 12.87 -2.63
C PRO A 204 1.57 11.80 -2.63
N VAL A 205 0.32 12.22 -2.56
CA VAL A 205 -0.85 11.31 -2.55
C VAL A 205 -0.89 10.46 -3.82
N ARG A 206 -0.49 11.02 -4.96
CA ARG A 206 -0.34 10.30 -6.23
C ARG A 206 0.63 9.12 -6.12
N ASP A 207 1.76 9.31 -5.44
CA ASP A 207 2.77 8.26 -5.26
C ASP A 207 2.26 7.15 -4.32
N PHE A 208 1.57 7.54 -3.24
CA PHE A 208 0.87 6.61 -2.34
C PHE A 208 -0.16 5.77 -3.12
N ILE A 209 -1.02 6.41 -3.91
CA ILE A 209 -2.06 5.72 -4.70
C ILE A 209 -1.43 4.82 -5.76
N GLY A 210 -0.33 5.24 -6.39
CA GLY A 210 0.45 4.41 -7.30
C GLY A 210 0.98 3.14 -6.63
N CYS A 211 1.46 3.23 -5.39
CA CYS A 211 1.88 2.08 -4.60
C CYS A 211 0.71 1.14 -4.26
N VAL A 212 -0.44 1.68 -3.83
CA VAL A 212 -1.66 0.90 -3.56
C VAL A 212 -2.18 0.21 -4.84
N ALA A 213 -2.14 0.91 -5.98
CA ALA A 213 -2.52 0.35 -7.27
C ALA A 213 -1.60 -0.81 -7.67
N LYS A 214 -0.28 -0.64 -7.51
CA LYS A 214 0.69 -1.69 -7.79
C LYS A 214 0.52 -2.90 -6.87
N HIS A 215 0.26 -2.66 -5.59
CA HIS A 215 -0.02 -3.73 -4.63
C HIS A 215 -1.27 -4.53 -5.02
N LYS A 216 -2.37 -3.85 -5.37
CA LYS A 216 -3.59 -4.50 -5.86
C LYS A 216 -3.33 -5.32 -7.13
N GLU A 217 -2.59 -4.76 -8.09
CA GLU A 217 -2.22 -5.41 -9.34
C GLU A 217 -1.42 -6.69 -9.08
N VAL A 218 -0.33 -6.60 -8.30
CA VAL A 218 0.59 -7.72 -8.06
C VAL A 218 -0.08 -8.83 -7.25
N ARG A 219 -0.81 -8.49 -6.19
CA ARG A 219 -1.49 -9.49 -5.36
C ARG A 219 -2.70 -10.12 -6.04
N CYS A 220 -3.23 -9.53 -7.13
CA CYS A 220 -4.33 -10.07 -7.93
C CYS A 220 -5.54 -10.48 -7.07
N PHE A 221 -5.96 -9.61 -6.14
CA PHE A 221 -7.05 -9.92 -5.22
C PHE A 221 -8.34 -10.33 -5.96
N LYS A 222 -8.99 -11.39 -5.46
CA LYS A 222 -10.26 -11.91 -6.02
C LYS A 222 -11.40 -10.90 -5.89
N THR A 223 -11.33 -10.05 -4.87
CA THR A 223 -12.26 -8.96 -4.59
C THR A 223 -11.50 -7.62 -4.62
N ASN A 224 -12.23 -6.50 -4.61
CA ASN A 224 -11.60 -5.19 -4.46
C ASN A 224 -11.17 -5.02 -2.99
N PRO A 225 -9.86 -5.02 -2.66
CA PRO A 225 -9.41 -4.97 -1.28
C PRO A 225 -9.74 -3.60 -0.66
N GLY A 226 -10.17 -3.62 0.61
CA GLY A 226 -10.18 -2.43 1.45
C GLY A 226 -8.80 -2.23 2.10
N TYR A 227 -8.35 -0.98 2.17
CA TYR A 227 -7.14 -0.56 2.85
C TYR A 227 -7.49 0.31 4.06
N TRP A 228 -6.97 -0.01 5.23
CA TRP A 228 -7.08 0.90 6.37
C TRP A 228 -5.98 1.95 6.28
N VAL A 229 -6.37 3.22 6.18
CA VAL A 229 -5.46 4.36 6.02
C VAL A 229 -5.87 5.45 6.98
N CYS A 230 -4.95 5.86 7.86
CA CYS A 230 -5.28 6.60 9.07
C CYS A 230 -6.03 7.93 8.84
N ALA A 231 -5.68 8.73 7.82
CA ALA A 231 -6.38 9.99 7.57
C ALA A 231 -7.83 9.77 7.06
N TYR A 232 -8.08 8.67 6.36
CA TYR A 232 -9.39 8.40 5.78
C TYR A 232 -10.32 7.64 6.74
N ALA A 233 -9.74 6.85 7.64
CA ALA A 233 -10.47 6.02 8.60
C ALA A 233 -10.77 6.74 9.94
N ASN A 234 -9.84 7.58 10.43
CA ASN A 234 -10.04 8.29 11.68
C ASN A 234 -10.96 9.51 11.50
N ARG A 235 -11.82 9.77 12.47
CA ARG A 235 -12.56 11.04 12.56
C ARG A 235 -11.60 12.17 12.94
N GLN A 236 -11.22 12.97 11.95
CA GLN A 236 -10.16 13.97 12.11
C GLN A 236 -10.51 15.09 13.11
N HIS A 237 -11.79 15.38 13.34
CA HIS A 237 -12.22 16.37 14.34
C HIS A 237 -12.15 15.85 15.79
N SER A 238 -12.13 14.53 15.96
CA SER A 238 -12.16 13.82 17.25
C SER A 238 -11.01 12.83 17.34
N LEU A 239 -9.84 13.20 16.79
CA LEU A 239 -8.70 12.32 16.63
C LEU A 239 -8.15 11.80 17.97
N ASP A 240 -8.30 12.56 19.06
CA ASP A 240 -7.87 12.13 20.39
C ASP A 240 -8.66 10.89 20.88
N GLU A 241 -9.95 10.78 20.51
CA GLU A 241 -10.78 9.60 20.80
C GLU A 241 -10.35 8.38 19.97
N GLU A 242 -9.89 8.61 18.73
CA GLU A 242 -9.39 7.55 17.84
C GLU A 242 -8.03 7.03 18.32
N LEU A 243 -7.15 7.92 18.78
CA LEU A 243 -5.81 7.57 19.24
C LEU A 243 -5.83 6.91 20.62
N SER A 244 -6.77 7.30 21.50
CA SER A 244 -6.80 6.89 22.91
C SER A 244 -5.54 7.30 23.68
N SER A 245 -5.59 7.22 25.01
CA SER A 245 -4.39 7.41 25.84
C SER A 245 -3.45 6.22 25.79
N ASP A 246 -3.99 5.01 25.64
CA ASP A 246 -3.20 3.79 25.46
C ASP A 246 -3.02 3.50 23.96
N PRO A 247 -1.79 3.50 23.42
CA PRO A 247 -1.53 3.13 22.03
C PRO A 247 -2.10 1.77 21.62
N LYS A 248 -2.20 0.80 22.55
CA LYS A 248 -2.82 -0.51 22.29
C LYS A 248 -4.35 -0.47 22.23
N SER A 249 -4.96 0.65 22.60
CA SER A 249 -6.40 0.91 22.48
C SER A 249 -6.75 1.81 21.29
N SER A 250 -5.74 2.27 20.55
CA SER A 250 -5.88 3.14 19.37
C SER A 250 -6.62 2.47 18.22
N SER A 251 -7.20 3.28 17.32
CA SER A 251 -7.79 2.83 16.07
C SER A 251 -6.78 2.07 15.19
N PHE A 252 -5.51 2.46 15.25
CA PHE A 252 -4.38 1.82 14.58
C PHE A 252 -4.23 0.38 15.05
N PHE A 253 -4.14 0.17 16.37
CA PHE A 253 -4.02 -1.16 16.95
C PHE A 253 -5.24 -2.03 16.61
N LYS A 254 -6.45 -1.48 16.75
CA LYS A 254 -7.71 -2.20 16.42
C LYS A 254 -7.75 -2.66 14.96
N ALA A 255 -7.30 -1.82 14.03
CA ALA A 255 -7.22 -2.18 12.61
C ALA A 255 -6.17 -3.28 12.36
N LEU A 256 -5.00 -3.20 12.99
CA LEU A 256 -3.95 -4.22 12.87
C LEU A 256 -4.40 -5.61 13.34
N GLN A 257 -5.27 -5.68 14.35
CA GLN A 257 -5.83 -6.96 14.82
C GLN A 257 -6.79 -7.61 13.80
N LEU A 258 -7.29 -6.86 12.82
CA LEU A 258 -8.33 -7.33 11.89
C LEU A 258 -7.82 -7.74 10.50
N VAL A 259 -6.75 -7.11 10.04
CA VAL A 259 -6.23 -7.24 8.67
C VAL A 259 -5.47 -8.56 8.44
N GLU A 260 -5.25 -8.90 7.16
CA GLU A 260 -4.44 -10.04 6.73
C GLU A 260 -2.95 -9.68 6.59
N GLY A 261 -2.67 -8.41 6.28
CA GLY A 261 -1.31 -7.93 6.09
C GLY A 261 -1.15 -6.42 6.28
N MET A 262 0.10 -6.00 6.35
CA MET A 262 0.55 -4.62 6.37
C MET A 262 1.28 -4.28 5.07
N LEU A 263 0.88 -3.18 4.46
CA LEU A 263 1.59 -2.53 3.36
C LEU A 263 2.34 -1.31 3.91
N ILE A 264 3.66 -1.36 3.95
CA ILE A 264 4.50 -0.20 4.24
C ILE A 264 4.77 0.53 2.92
N ILE A 265 4.42 1.82 2.86
CA ILE A 265 4.68 2.65 1.68
C ILE A 265 5.79 3.63 2.03
N LEU A 266 6.92 3.49 1.34
CA LEU A 266 8.11 4.32 1.53
C LEU A 266 8.14 5.43 0.48
N ASP A 267 8.35 6.66 0.94
CA ASP A 267 8.79 7.76 0.09
C ASP A 267 10.27 7.59 -0.26
N THR A 268 10.78 8.44 -1.16
CA THR A 268 12.18 8.36 -1.62
C THR A 268 13.22 8.55 -0.52
N ASN A 269 12.83 9.04 0.66
CA ASN A 269 13.68 9.20 1.84
C ASN A 269 13.47 8.11 2.89
N ALA A 270 12.53 7.18 2.70
CA ALA A 270 12.13 6.18 3.68
C ALA A 270 11.71 6.81 5.04
N THR A 271 11.09 7.99 4.97
CA THR A 271 10.58 8.76 6.10
C THR A 271 9.75 7.92 7.08
N PRO A 272 8.89 6.96 6.66
CA PRO A 272 8.18 6.10 7.60
C PRO A 272 9.07 5.43 8.66
N PHE A 273 10.32 5.06 8.32
CA PHE A 273 11.24 4.45 9.29
C PHE A 273 11.74 5.42 10.38
N THR A 274 11.51 6.73 10.21
CA THR A 274 11.83 7.76 11.21
C THR A 274 10.61 8.22 12.01
N ARG A 275 9.42 7.65 11.75
CA ARG A 275 8.16 8.03 12.39
C ARG A 275 7.79 7.01 13.45
N LEU A 276 7.52 7.50 14.66
CA LEU A 276 7.30 6.62 15.80
C LEU A 276 6.00 5.80 15.68
N TRP A 277 4.93 6.39 15.14
CA TRP A 277 3.69 5.66 14.84
C TRP A 277 3.94 4.51 13.85
N CYS A 278 4.65 4.75 12.74
CA CYS A 278 4.98 3.70 11.76
C CYS A 278 5.86 2.59 12.38
N ALA A 279 6.82 2.96 13.24
CA ALA A 279 7.63 1.97 13.96
C ALA A 279 6.78 1.14 14.93
N PHE A 280 5.86 1.77 15.66
CA PHE A 280 4.93 1.08 16.56
C PHE A 280 3.97 0.17 15.80
N GLU A 281 3.42 0.63 14.67
CA GLU A 281 2.57 -0.16 13.77
C GLU A 281 3.33 -1.42 13.30
N ALA A 282 4.51 -1.25 12.70
CA ALA A 282 5.31 -2.35 12.22
C ALA A 282 5.68 -3.32 13.35
N TYR A 283 6.10 -2.81 14.51
CA TYR A 283 6.45 -3.65 15.65
C TYR A 283 5.24 -4.45 16.15
N THR A 284 4.08 -3.79 16.31
CA THR A 284 2.83 -4.43 16.75
C THR A 284 2.40 -5.51 15.76
N ALA A 285 2.43 -5.19 14.46
CA ALA A 285 2.00 -6.10 13.40
C ALA A 285 2.83 -7.40 13.34
N LEU A 286 4.09 -7.31 13.75
CA LEU A 286 5.08 -8.36 13.54
C LEU A 286 5.50 -9.07 14.84
N SER A 287 5.12 -8.54 16.01
CA SER A 287 5.50 -9.07 17.33
C SER A 287 4.33 -9.59 18.16
N GLU A 288 3.09 -9.14 17.94
CA GLU A 288 1.95 -9.47 18.80
C GLU A 288 0.76 -9.98 17.96
N ARG A 289 0.49 -11.29 18.02
CA ARG A 289 -0.83 -11.85 17.72
C ARG A 289 -1.34 -12.67 18.89
N THR A 290 -2.48 -12.28 19.43
CA THR A 290 -3.16 -12.94 20.57
C THR A 290 -3.83 -14.26 20.20
N ASP A 291 -3.91 -14.63 18.93
CA ASP A 291 -4.73 -15.75 18.43
C ASP A 291 -3.95 -17.01 18.02
N GLY A 292 -2.62 -17.03 18.15
CA GLY A 292 -1.80 -18.18 17.75
C GLY A 292 -1.82 -18.49 16.24
N ASN A 293 -2.38 -17.59 15.42
CA ASN A 293 -2.43 -17.69 13.96
C ASN A 293 -1.22 -16.99 13.31
N GLN A 294 -1.00 -17.30 12.02
CA GLN A 294 0.10 -16.81 11.18
C GLN A 294 0.38 -15.30 11.34
N HIS A 295 1.67 -14.94 11.30
CA HIS A 295 2.16 -13.55 11.24
C HIS A 295 1.42 -12.77 10.13
N LEU A 296 1.18 -11.48 10.35
CA LEU A 296 0.66 -10.61 9.29
C LEU A 296 1.64 -10.63 8.11
N LEU A 297 1.10 -10.70 6.89
CA LEU A 297 1.91 -10.54 5.69
C LEU A 297 2.52 -9.13 5.68
N LEU A 298 3.78 -9.01 5.28
CA LEU A 298 4.47 -7.73 5.14
C LEU A 298 4.83 -7.42 3.69
N ASP A 299 4.16 -6.42 3.13
CA ASP A 299 4.50 -5.89 1.81
C ASP A 299 5.13 -4.51 1.93
N ILE A 300 6.10 -4.22 1.09
CA ILE A 300 6.79 -2.92 1.08
C ILE A 300 6.72 -2.37 -0.34
N ALA A 301 6.13 -1.20 -0.49
CA ALA A 301 6.03 -0.49 -1.75
C ALA A 301 6.81 0.83 -1.70
N THR A 302 7.29 1.25 -2.86
CA THR A 302 7.93 2.56 -3.06
C THR A 302 7.70 3.04 -4.48
N LYS A 303 7.66 4.36 -4.68
CA LYS A 303 7.82 4.94 -6.01
C LYS A 303 9.20 4.60 -6.55
N VAL A 304 9.29 4.25 -7.83
CA VAL A 304 10.58 4.11 -8.54
C VAL A 304 11.06 5.50 -8.96
N PRO A 305 12.24 5.95 -8.49
CA PRO A 305 12.76 7.28 -8.82
C PRO A 305 12.83 7.54 -10.33
N GLY A 306 12.41 8.73 -10.75
CA GLY A 306 12.43 9.15 -12.15
C GLY A 306 11.33 8.53 -13.02
N THR A 307 10.37 7.80 -12.44
CA THR A 307 9.25 7.20 -13.17
C THR A 307 7.92 7.45 -12.46
N ASP A 308 6.82 7.22 -13.17
CA ASP A 308 5.45 7.20 -12.59
C ASP A 308 5.06 5.80 -12.06
N SER A 309 6.01 4.86 -12.00
CA SER A 309 5.76 3.49 -11.56
C SER A 309 6.11 3.28 -10.09
N ALA A 310 5.44 2.32 -9.46
CA ALA A 310 5.79 1.81 -8.14
C ALA A 310 6.43 0.41 -8.24
N ALA A 311 7.32 0.12 -7.30
CA ALA A 311 7.89 -1.20 -7.08
C ALA A 311 7.36 -1.77 -5.76
N LEU A 312 7.33 -3.09 -5.67
CA LEU A 312 6.75 -3.82 -4.54
C LEU A 312 7.60 -5.02 -4.19
N LEU A 313 7.97 -5.16 -2.92
CA LEU A 313 8.39 -6.40 -2.28
C LEU A 313 7.18 -7.03 -1.60
N THR A 314 7.04 -8.35 -1.73
CA THR A 314 5.92 -9.10 -1.17
C THR A 314 6.41 -10.16 -0.20
N ASP A 315 5.78 -10.28 0.95
CA ASP A 315 5.95 -11.46 1.80
C ASP A 315 5.23 -12.67 1.20
N GLY A 316 6.01 -13.71 0.90
CA GLY A 316 5.57 -14.89 0.18
C GLY A 316 5.08 -14.64 -1.25
N LEU A 317 4.66 -15.71 -1.90
CA LEU A 317 4.13 -15.69 -3.26
C LEU A 317 2.72 -15.07 -3.32
N THR A 318 2.38 -14.47 -4.46
CA THR A 318 1.01 -14.05 -4.78
C THR A 318 0.11 -15.26 -5.01
N GLU A 319 -1.20 -15.05 -5.00
CA GLU A 319 -2.15 -16.13 -5.28
C GLU A 319 -1.95 -16.70 -6.70
N ALA A 320 -1.68 -15.86 -7.69
CA ALA A 320 -1.39 -16.30 -9.06
C ALA A 320 -0.08 -17.11 -9.15
N GLU A 321 0.95 -16.70 -8.40
CA GLU A 321 2.23 -17.41 -8.29
C GLU A 321 2.05 -18.78 -7.61
N LYS A 322 1.25 -18.86 -6.54
CA LYS A 322 0.89 -20.13 -5.87
C LYS A 322 0.10 -21.06 -6.79
N GLN A 323 -0.88 -20.54 -7.52
CA GLN A 323 -1.66 -21.32 -8.48
C GLN A 323 -0.79 -21.87 -9.61
N LEU A 324 0.20 -21.08 -10.06
CA LEU A 324 1.19 -21.53 -11.03
C LEU A 324 2.04 -22.68 -10.46
N GLU A 325 2.51 -22.59 -9.22
CA GLU A 325 3.22 -23.70 -8.56
C GLU A 325 2.37 -24.96 -8.51
N SER A 326 1.14 -24.86 -8.01
CA SER A 326 0.23 -26.00 -7.90
C SER A 326 -0.08 -26.63 -9.27
N ALA A 327 -0.33 -25.81 -10.30
CA ALA A 327 -0.59 -26.30 -11.65
C ALA A 327 0.63 -26.98 -12.29
N LEU A 328 1.85 -26.56 -11.94
CA LEU A 328 3.08 -27.22 -12.37
C LEU A 328 3.25 -28.56 -11.64
N GLU A 329 3.04 -28.60 -10.32
CA GLU A 329 3.09 -29.82 -9.51
C GLU A 329 2.12 -30.88 -10.01
N GLU A 330 0.85 -30.53 -10.28
CA GLU A 330 -0.18 -31.44 -10.80
C GLU A 330 0.20 -32.06 -12.16
N LYS A 331 0.96 -31.35 -12.98
CA LYS A 331 1.42 -31.82 -14.31
C LYS A 331 2.72 -32.62 -14.24
N GLY A 332 3.27 -32.85 -13.05
CA GLY A 332 4.61 -33.45 -12.89
C GLY A 332 5.72 -32.56 -13.46
N GLN A 333 5.48 -31.26 -13.58
CA GLN A 333 6.41 -30.24 -14.09
C GLN A 333 6.82 -29.23 -13.00
N GLY A 334 6.36 -29.44 -11.77
CA GLY A 334 6.73 -28.65 -10.60
C GLY A 334 8.08 -29.10 -10.02
N PRO A 335 8.69 -28.28 -9.14
CA PRO A 335 9.91 -28.67 -8.45
C PRO A 335 9.64 -29.94 -7.63
N THR A 336 10.22 -31.06 -8.03
CA THR A 336 10.10 -32.32 -7.27
C THR A 336 10.87 -32.17 -5.96
N ARG A 337 10.18 -32.24 -4.82
CA ARG A 337 10.81 -32.40 -3.50
C ARG A 337 11.34 -33.82 -3.36
N GLY A 338 12.45 -34.13 -4.02
CA GLY A 338 13.09 -35.45 -4.00
C GLY A 338 14.14 -35.62 -5.11
N PRO A 339 15.02 -36.64 -5.03
CA PRO A 339 15.92 -36.96 -6.12
C PRO A 339 15.11 -37.28 -7.39
N PRO A 340 15.50 -36.75 -8.56
CA PRO A 340 14.75 -36.96 -9.79
C PRO A 340 14.68 -38.46 -10.13
N PRO A 341 13.57 -38.94 -10.72
CA PRO A 341 13.51 -40.28 -11.31
C PRO A 341 14.69 -40.50 -12.27
N GLN A 342 15.30 -41.68 -12.24
CA GLN A 342 16.46 -42.00 -13.09
C GLN A 342 16.16 -41.68 -14.56
N GLY A 343 16.95 -40.77 -15.14
CA GLY A 343 16.85 -40.35 -16.55
C GLY A 343 16.16 -39.00 -16.79
N MET A 344 15.62 -38.35 -15.76
CA MET A 344 15.20 -36.95 -15.84
C MET A 344 16.26 -36.04 -15.22
N GLY A 345 16.70 -35.01 -15.97
CA GLY A 345 17.58 -33.96 -15.45
C GLY A 345 16.91 -33.18 -14.30
N PRO A 346 17.68 -32.43 -13.50
CA PRO A 346 17.15 -31.67 -12.38
C PRO A 346 16.04 -30.72 -12.86
N MET A 347 14.79 -30.96 -12.45
CA MET A 347 13.68 -30.04 -12.72
C MET A 347 13.91 -28.77 -11.90
N GLY A 348 14.31 -27.70 -12.61
CA GLY A 348 14.87 -26.48 -12.06
C GLY A 348 13.91 -25.65 -11.20
N ALA A 349 14.46 -24.56 -10.66
CA ALA A 349 13.84 -23.64 -9.70
C ALA A 349 12.33 -23.43 -9.82
N SER A 350 11.67 -23.12 -8.69
CA SER A 350 10.28 -22.65 -8.72
C SER A 350 10.14 -21.50 -9.72
N LEU A 351 9.33 -21.73 -10.78
CA LEU A 351 9.02 -20.69 -11.77
C LEU A 351 8.34 -19.49 -11.10
N ALA A 352 7.46 -19.75 -10.13
CA ALA A 352 6.79 -18.70 -9.37
C ALA A 352 7.77 -17.85 -8.57
N LYS A 353 8.78 -18.48 -7.95
CA LYS A 353 9.83 -17.75 -7.23
C LYS A 353 10.69 -16.89 -8.16
N ARG A 354 11.04 -17.41 -9.34
CA ARG A 354 11.71 -16.62 -10.40
C ARG A 354 10.87 -15.41 -10.82
N LEU A 355 9.56 -15.60 -11.02
CA LEU A 355 8.65 -14.51 -11.38
C LEU A 355 8.54 -13.45 -10.28
N GLN A 356 8.40 -13.88 -9.02
CA GLN A 356 8.41 -12.99 -7.85
C GLN A 356 9.65 -12.10 -7.88
N LEU A 357 10.84 -12.68 -8.04
CA LEU A 357 12.08 -11.90 -8.01
C LEU A 357 12.27 -11.02 -9.23
N TYR A 358 11.83 -11.50 -10.39
CA TYR A 358 11.85 -10.72 -11.62
C TYR A 358 10.97 -9.47 -11.50
N ARG A 359 9.77 -9.55 -10.91
CA ARG A 359 8.94 -8.35 -10.69
C ARG A 359 9.49 -7.46 -9.57
N GLN A 360 10.18 -8.03 -8.59
CA GLN A 360 10.76 -7.30 -7.46
C GLN A 360 12.08 -6.57 -7.80
N ARG A 361 12.73 -6.86 -8.94
CA ARG A 361 14.03 -6.25 -9.31
C ARG A 361 14.01 -4.73 -9.44
N ALA A 362 12.85 -4.18 -9.79
CA ALA A 362 12.63 -2.74 -9.89
C ALA A 362 12.63 -2.04 -8.52
N PHE A 363 12.55 -2.80 -7.42
CA PHE A 363 12.61 -2.25 -6.07
C PHE A 363 14.03 -1.74 -5.76
N THR A 364 14.10 -0.49 -5.32
CA THR A 364 15.34 0.21 -4.96
C THR A 364 15.75 -0.20 -3.55
N LEU A 365 16.85 -0.93 -3.37
CA LEU A 365 17.25 -1.43 -2.05
C LEU A 365 17.80 -0.31 -1.15
N GLU A 366 18.25 0.79 -1.74
CA GLU A 366 18.75 1.97 -1.05
C GLU A 366 17.66 2.65 -0.21
N VAL A 367 16.37 2.54 -0.60
CA VAL A 367 15.26 3.07 0.22
C VAL A 367 14.98 2.15 1.41
N LEU A 368 15.05 0.83 1.20
CA LEU A 368 14.85 -0.17 2.25
C LEU A 368 16.01 -0.17 3.25
N SER A 369 17.24 0.06 2.78
CA SER A 369 18.45 0.00 3.60
C SER A 369 18.43 1.01 4.76
N ARG A 370 17.71 2.13 4.59
CA ARG A 370 17.50 3.14 5.64
C ARG A 370 16.69 2.63 6.83
N GLY A 371 15.90 1.59 6.64
CA GLY A 371 15.12 0.94 7.71
C GLY A 371 15.90 -0.13 8.47
N LEU A 372 17.09 -0.52 8.03
CA LEU A 372 17.82 -1.67 8.58
C LEU A 372 18.40 -1.43 9.98
N ARG A 373 18.52 -0.16 10.39
CA ARG A 373 19.00 0.25 11.71
C ARG A 373 18.07 1.32 12.29
N PRO A 374 16.83 0.96 12.61
CA PRO A 374 15.89 1.92 13.14
C PRO A 374 16.36 2.40 14.52
N GLN A 375 16.05 3.66 14.84
CA GLN A 375 16.36 4.27 16.12
C GLN A 375 15.07 4.77 16.76
N LEU A 376 14.30 3.84 17.34
CA LEU A 376 12.97 4.11 17.87
C LEU A 376 12.92 5.30 18.85
N HIS A 377 13.92 5.43 19.72
CA HIS A 377 13.97 6.52 20.71
C HIS A 377 14.24 7.91 20.09
N GLU A 378 14.79 7.96 18.87
CA GLU A 378 14.97 9.19 18.10
C GLU A 378 13.79 9.47 17.14
N ALA A 379 12.89 8.51 16.96
CA ALA A 379 11.77 8.61 16.04
C ALA A 379 10.79 9.73 16.43
N LEU A 380 10.19 10.33 15.41
CA LEU A 380 9.37 11.53 15.53
C LEU A 380 7.88 11.20 15.62
N ALA A 381 7.18 11.87 16.54
CA ALA A 381 5.73 11.95 16.55
C ALA A 381 5.30 13.42 16.47
N SER A 382 4.17 13.69 15.79
CA SER A 382 3.70 15.07 15.63
C SER A 382 3.21 15.70 16.94
N LYS A 383 2.73 14.88 17.88
CA LYS A 383 2.39 15.28 19.26
C LYS A 383 3.43 14.71 20.22
N ALA A 384 3.92 15.55 21.13
CA ALA A 384 4.87 15.12 22.17
C ALA A 384 4.28 14.05 23.10
N GLU A 385 2.97 14.11 23.35
CA GLU A 385 2.21 13.14 24.14
C GLU A 385 2.23 11.75 23.51
N ASP A 386 1.96 11.64 22.19
CA ASP A 386 2.09 10.38 21.45
C ASP A 386 3.50 9.81 21.59
N ARG A 387 4.52 10.66 21.44
CA ARG A 387 5.93 10.24 21.59
C ARG A 387 6.16 9.61 22.95
N ARG A 388 5.69 10.27 24.01
CA ARG A 388 5.84 9.80 25.38
C ARG A 388 5.16 8.46 25.58
N ARG A 389 3.89 8.36 25.23
CA ARG A 389 3.06 7.18 25.49
C ARG A 389 3.46 5.97 24.68
N ILE A 390 3.83 6.14 23.40
CA ILE A 390 4.30 5.02 22.58
C ILE A 390 5.62 4.48 23.11
N LEU A 391 6.58 5.35 23.43
CA LEU A 391 7.86 4.92 24.00
C LEU A 391 7.69 4.24 25.36
N ASN A 392 6.79 4.72 26.22
CA ASN A 392 6.52 4.05 27.49
C ASN A 392 5.74 2.75 27.32
N CYS A 393 4.83 2.67 26.34
CA CYS A 393 4.15 1.43 25.98
C CYS A 393 5.15 0.35 25.58
N ILE A 394 6.12 0.69 24.72
CA ILE A 394 7.17 -0.25 24.29
C ILE A 394 8.11 -0.61 25.44
N ALA A 395 8.45 0.37 26.29
CA ALA A 395 9.24 0.12 27.49
C ALA A 395 8.47 -0.65 28.59
N GLN A 396 7.16 -0.88 28.43
CA GLN A 396 6.28 -1.47 29.44
C GLN A 396 6.31 -0.70 30.76
N LYS A 397 6.29 0.63 30.68
CA LYS A 397 6.25 1.57 31.80
C LYS A 397 4.89 2.26 31.88
N ASP A 398 4.69 3.02 32.95
CA ASP A 398 3.61 4.01 33.03
C ASP A 398 3.64 4.93 31.80
N LEU A 399 2.50 5.06 31.11
CA LEU A 399 2.37 5.71 29.80
C LEU A 399 2.71 7.20 29.86
N ASP A 400 2.41 7.87 30.98
CA ASP A 400 2.62 9.31 31.14
C ASP A 400 3.95 9.66 31.84
N ALA A 401 4.79 8.66 32.17
CA ALA A 401 6.13 8.89 32.72
C ALA A 401 7.08 9.53 31.70
N GLU A 402 8.22 10.07 32.16
CA GLU A 402 9.26 10.49 31.21
C GLU A 402 9.87 9.28 30.48
N PRO A 403 9.97 9.31 29.12
CA PRO A 403 10.55 8.23 28.35
C PRO A 403 12.01 8.05 28.69
N ALA A 404 12.48 6.81 28.72
CA ALA A 404 13.89 6.56 28.91
C ALA A 404 14.69 7.04 27.67
N GLY A 405 15.90 7.56 27.87
CA GLY A 405 16.80 7.86 26.75
C GLY A 405 17.24 6.59 26.02
N GLN A 406 17.38 5.49 26.75
CA GLN A 406 17.70 4.15 26.25
C GLN A 406 16.92 3.11 27.05
N HIS A 407 16.54 2.00 26.42
CA HIS A 407 15.82 0.92 27.08
C HIS A 407 16.03 -0.40 26.32
N VAL A 408 16.18 -1.51 27.04
CA VAL A 408 16.38 -2.84 26.43
C VAL A 408 15.26 -3.22 25.46
N ASN A 409 14.01 -2.84 25.76
CA ASN A 409 12.90 -3.08 24.82
C ASN A 409 13.00 -2.22 23.56
N TYR A 410 13.59 -1.02 23.62
CA TYR A 410 13.82 -0.22 22.40
C TYR A 410 14.85 -0.92 21.52
N ASP A 411 15.92 -1.45 22.11
CA ASP A 411 16.95 -2.18 21.38
C ASP A 411 16.39 -3.48 20.78
N ALA A 412 15.55 -4.20 21.53
CA ALA A 412 14.85 -5.38 21.03
C ALA A 412 13.93 -5.06 19.84
N VAL A 413 13.14 -3.98 19.92
CA VAL A 413 12.30 -3.53 18.80
C VAL A 413 13.15 -3.11 17.61
N ASN A 414 14.23 -2.35 17.84
CA ASN A 414 15.09 -1.85 16.78
C ASN A 414 15.73 -3.00 15.99
N THR A 415 16.30 -3.98 16.70
CA THR A 415 16.93 -5.14 16.09
C THR A 415 15.94 -6.05 15.38
N SER A 416 14.75 -6.26 15.95
CA SER A 416 13.69 -7.05 15.30
C SER A 416 13.19 -6.38 14.01
N LEU A 417 12.85 -5.09 14.05
CA LEU A 417 12.40 -4.34 12.86
C LEU A 417 13.47 -4.31 11.76
N GLY A 418 14.72 -4.03 12.13
CA GLY A 418 15.84 -4.06 11.20
C GLY A 418 15.99 -5.42 10.52
N GLY A 419 15.89 -6.51 11.29
CA GLY A 419 15.92 -7.88 10.78
C GLY A 419 14.75 -8.21 9.85
N ILE A 420 13.54 -7.77 10.19
CA ILE A 420 12.35 -7.98 9.35
C ILE A 420 12.51 -7.29 7.99
N PHE A 421 12.90 -6.01 7.98
CA PHE A 421 13.12 -5.29 6.72
C PHE A 421 14.27 -5.87 5.92
N ALA A 422 15.33 -6.33 6.59
CA ALA A 422 16.43 -7.02 5.93
C ALA A 422 15.97 -8.31 5.25
N ARG A 423 15.13 -9.13 5.91
CA ARG A 423 14.57 -10.36 5.32
C ARG A 423 13.73 -10.06 4.08
N ALA A 424 12.90 -9.01 4.12
CA ALA A 424 12.06 -8.62 2.99
C ALA A 424 12.87 -8.31 1.71
N GLY A 425 14.09 -7.76 1.86
CA GLY A 425 14.98 -7.42 0.75
C GLY A 425 16.12 -8.40 0.48
N LEU A 426 16.33 -9.43 1.32
CA LEU A 426 17.54 -10.25 1.31
C LEU A 426 17.83 -10.91 -0.05
N GLU A 427 16.82 -11.54 -0.67
CA GLU A 427 17.01 -12.22 -1.96
C GLU A 427 17.40 -11.23 -3.07
N GLN A 428 16.82 -10.03 -3.07
CA GLN A 428 17.21 -8.97 -4.00
C GLN A 428 18.62 -8.46 -3.72
N ALA A 429 18.99 -8.31 -2.44
CA ALA A 429 20.34 -7.89 -2.05
C ALA A 429 21.39 -8.92 -2.48
N LEU A 430 21.10 -10.22 -2.33
CA LEU A 430 21.97 -11.31 -2.80
C LEU A 430 22.12 -11.31 -4.32
N LEU A 431 21.01 -11.14 -5.06
CA LEU A 431 21.03 -11.07 -6.53
C LEU A 431 21.85 -9.89 -7.06
N LYS A 432 21.72 -8.73 -6.41
CA LYS A 432 22.44 -7.50 -6.79
C LYS A 432 23.87 -7.42 -6.23
N GLY A 433 24.26 -8.35 -5.35
CA GLY A 433 25.56 -8.31 -4.67
C GLY A 433 25.71 -7.16 -3.66
N GLN A 434 24.60 -6.66 -3.12
CA GLN A 434 24.55 -5.45 -2.27
C GLN A 434 24.38 -5.76 -0.77
N VAL A 435 24.52 -7.03 -0.35
CA VAL A 435 24.31 -7.47 1.04
C VAL A 435 25.21 -6.74 2.04
N GLN A 436 26.50 -6.64 1.72
CA GLN A 436 27.47 -5.97 2.58
C GLN A 436 27.40 -4.45 2.42
N GLU A 437 27.38 -3.97 1.17
CA GLU A 437 27.29 -2.56 0.81
C GLU A 437 26.14 -1.84 1.52
N LEU A 438 24.97 -2.47 1.56
CA LEU A 438 23.76 -1.90 2.17
C LEU A 438 23.49 -2.42 3.59
N SER A 439 24.47 -3.07 4.24
CA SER A 439 24.37 -3.47 5.67
C SER A 439 23.25 -4.48 6.01
N PHE A 440 22.75 -5.25 5.03
CA PHE A 440 21.72 -6.29 5.27
C PHE A 440 22.21 -7.36 6.25
N HIS A 441 23.48 -7.75 6.11
CA HIS A 441 24.11 -8.74 6.98
C HIS A 441 24.11 -8.34 8.46
N GLU A 442 24.43 -7.09 8.80
CA GLU A 442 24.42 -6.62 10.19
C GLU A 442 23.02 -6.58 10.79
N ALA A 443 22.03 -6.13 10.02
CA ALA A 443 20.64 -6.07 10.48
C ALA A 443 20.06 -7.46 10.76
N LEU A 444 20.29 -8.43 9.87
CA LEU A 444 19.88 -9.82 10.11
C LEU A 444 20.65 -10.43 11.27
N ARG A 445 21.94 -10.18 11.37
CA ARG A 445 22.78 -10.75 12.43
C ARG A 445 22.43 -10.23 13.82
N ALA A 446 22.01 -8.97 13.90
CA ALA A 446 21.56 -8.32 15.13
C ALA A 446 20.15 -8.73 15.56
N ASP A 447 19.32 -9.25 14.64
CA ASP A 447 17.97 -9.68 14.95
C ASP A 447 17.96 -10.89 15.88
N THR A 448 17.56 -10.64 17.13
CA THR A 448 17.46 -11.67 18.18
C THR A 448 16.13 -12.41 18.17
N SER A 449 15.14 -11.94 17.40
CA SER A 449 13.79 -12.51 17.33
C SER A 449 13.66 -13.63 16.29
N CYS A 450 14.59 -13.71 15.33
CA CYS A 450 14.56 -14.72 14.27
C CYS A 450 15.12 -16.07 14.76
N SER A 451 14.25 -17.08 14.89
CA SER A 451 14.61 -18.46 15.28
C SER A 451 14.60 -19.45 14.11
N GLU A 452 13.89 -19.14 13.02
CA GLU A 452 13.82 -19.94 11.79
C GLU A 452 14.01 -19.06 10.56
N LEU A 453 14.83 -19.50 9.61
CA LEU A 453 15.09 -18.83 8.33
C LEU A 453 14.91 -19.85 7.21
N LYS A 454 13.97 -19.56 6.30
CA LYS A 454 13.68 -20.39 5.12
C LYS A 454 14.04 -19.60 3.88
N LEU A 455 14.95 -20.16 3.08
CA LEU A 455 15.42 -19.56 1.85
C LEU A 455 15.26 -20.56 0.72
N ASP A 456 14.48 -20.19 -0.30
CA ASP A 456 14.51 -20.89 -1.57
C ASP A 456 15.47 -20.11 -2.47
N LEU A 457 16.64 -20.66 -2.76
CA LEU A 457 17.66 -20.03 -3.60
C LEU A 457 17.79 -20.70 -4.97
N THR A 458 16.88 -21.65 -5.28
CA THR A 458 16.91 -22.45 -6.51
C THR A 458 16.92 -21.57 -7.77
N HIS A 459 16.32 -20.39 -7.67
CA HIS A 459 16.09 -19.45 -8.75
C HIS A 459 17.31 -18.58 -9.09
N MET A 460 18.32 -18.50 -8.21
CA MET A 460 19.46 -17.59 -8.36
C MET A 460 20.78 -18.29 -8.64
N SER A 461 20.84 -19.63 -8.56
CA SER A 461 22.05 -20.45 -8.68
C SER A 461 23.22 -19.83 -7.92
N PRO A 462 23.17 -19.79 -6.57
CA PRO A 462 24.13 -19.02 -5.79
C PRO A 462 25.55 -19.60 -5.98
N SER A 463 26.52 -18.73 -6.23
CA SER A 463 27.94 -19.10 -6.23
C SER A 463 28.46 -19.29 -4.80
N ASP A 464 29.65 -19.88 -4.66
CA ASP A 464 30.33 -20.01 -3.37
C ASP A 464 30.51 -18.68 -2.62
N ALA A 465 30.75 -17.58 -3.37
CA ALA A 465 30.83 -16.24 -2.80
C ALA A 465 29.49 -15.77 -2.21
N ARG A 466 28.37 -16.03 -2.90
CA ARG A 466 27.03 -15.69 -2.38
C ARG A 466 26.65 -16.52 -1.15
N LEU A 467 27.07 -17.78 -1.09
CA LEU A 467 26.89 -18.59 0.12
C LEU A 467 27.71 -18.06 1.30
N ALA A 468 28.91 -17.53 1.04
CA ALA A 468 29.71 -16.85 2.07
C ALA A 468 29.01 -15.57 2.57
N ASP A 469 28.48 -14.73 1.67
CA ASP A 469 27.69 -13.55 2.03
C ASP A 469 26.45 -13.92 2.85
N LEU A 470 25.76 -14.99 2.47
CA LEU A 470 24.65 -15.51 3.25
C LEU A 470 25.09 -15.93 4.65
N GLY A 471 26.27 -16.53 4.80
CA GLY A 471 26.86 -16.87 6.09
C GLY A 471 26.98 -15.67 7.04
N LEU A 472 27.30 -14.48 6.50
CA LEU A 472 27.37 -13.23 7.28
C LEU A 472 25.99 -12.77 7.79
N CYS A 473 24.93 -13.11 7.06
CA CYS A 473 23.55 -12.71 7.33
C CYS A 473 22.84 -13.61 8.36
N ILE A 474 23.36 -14.77 8.72
CA ILE A 474 22.64 -15.72 9.58
C ILE A 474 22.55 -15.17 11.02
N PRO A 475 21.34 -14.95 11.57
CA PRO A 475 21.16 -14.47 12.94
C PRO A 475 21.79 -15.39 13.98
N ARG A 476 22.33 -14.83 15.07
CA ARG A 476 22.90 -15.64 16.17
C ARG A 476 21.85 -16.41 16.97
N SER A 477 20.60 -15.94 16.97
CA SER A 477 19.46 -16.60 17.59
C SER A 477 18.89 -17.75 16.77
N LEU A 478 19.39 -17.96 15.54
CA LEU A 478 18.81 -18.91 14.60
C LEU A 478 18.97 -20.35 15.11
N GLN A 479 17.84 -21.06 15.23
CA GLN A 479 17.79 -22.46 15.63
C GLN A 479 17.64 -23.38 14.42
N ARG A 480 16.98 -22.90 13.36
CA ARG A 480 16.74 -23.68 12.14
C ARG A 480 16.99 -22.86 10.89
N LEU A 481 17.91 -23.34 10.06
CA LEU A 481 18.12 -22.86 8.71
C LEU A 481 17.60 -23.92 7.73
N GLN A 482 16.66 -23.54 6.88
CA GLN A 482 16.23 -24.36 5.74
C GLN A 482 16.59 -23.62 4.46
N MET A 483 17.37 -24.27 3.60
CA MET A 483 17.79 -23.73 2.32
C MET A 483 17.44 -24.72 1.21
N ASP A 484 16.78 -24.24 0.17
CA ASP A 484 16.61 -24.98 -1.08
C ASP A 484 17.64 -24.51 -2.11
N LEU A 485 18.51 -25.44 -2.51
CA LEU A 485 19.58 -25.27 -3.50
C LEU A 485 19.40 -26.22 -4.69
N GLY A 486 18.22 -26.85 -4.82
CA GLY A 486 17.91 -27.78 -5.90
C GLY A 486 18.21 -27.20 -7.29
N GLY A 487 18.91 -27.98 -8.12
CA GLY A 487 19.24 -27.61 -9.50
C GLY A 487 20.25 -26.46 -9.65
N CYS A 488 20.89 -26.01 -8.57
CA CYS A 488 21.94 -25.00 -8.64
C CYS A 488 23.30 -25.68 -8.90
N GLU A 489 24.02 -25.27 -9.94
CA GLU A 489 25.28 -25.89 -10.36
C GLU A 489 26.52 -25.09 -9.92
N GLU A 490 26.35 -23.84 -9.49
CA GLU A 490 27.47 -22.91 -9.22
C GLU A 490 28.06 -22.99 -7.80
N TRP A 491 27.41 -23.70 -6.88
CA TRP A 491 27.93 -23.87 -5.52
C TRP A 491 28.68 -25.19 -5.38
N THR A 492 29.67 -25.20 -4.49
CA THR A 492 30.48 -26.35 -4.15
C THR A 492 30.52 -26.58 -2.64
N ALA A 493 31.21 -27.64 -2.21
CA ALA A 493 31.49 -27.87 -0.79
C ALA A 493 32.25 -26.67 -0.15
N GLN A 494 32.99 -25.89 -0.94
CA GLN A 494 33.70 -24.71 -0.44
C GLN A 494 32.72 -23.59 -0.03
N GLY A 495 31.65 -23.36 -0.80
CA GLY A 495 30.62 -22.38 -0.47
C GLY A 495 29.86 -22.74 0.81
N LEU A 496 29.49 -24.01 0.99
CA LEU A 496 28.87 -24.48 2.25
C LEU A 496 29.82 -24.33 3.45
N ALA A 497 31.11 -24.67 3.27
CA ALA A 497 32.10 -24.47 4.32
C ALA A 497 32.29 -22.98 4.65
N ALA A 498 32.26 -22.10 3.64
CA ALA A 498 32.33 -20.66 3.81
C ALA A 498 31.10 -20.12 4.57
N LEU A 499 29.89 -20.55 4.20
CA LEU A 499 28.65 -20.17 4.90
C LEU A 499 28.75 -20.46 6.41
N VAL A 500 29.18 -21.68 6.78
CA VAL A 500 29.33 -22.06 8.19
C VAL A 500 30.45 -21.28 8.87
N ARG A 501 31.56 -21.04 8.17
CA ARG A 501 32.71 -20.28 8.71
C ARG A 501 32.33 -18.83 8.99
N GLU A 502 31.69 -18.15 8.04
CA GLU A 502 31.28 -16.74 8.18
C GLU A 502 30.15 -16.58 9.21
N HIS A 503 29.27 -17.57 9.36
CA HIS A 503 28.28 -17.55 10.44
C HIS A 503 28.95 -17.61 11.84
N ARG A 504 30.01 -18.41 12.00
CA ARG A 504 30.72 -18.57 13.28
C ARG A 504 31.61 -17.39 13.68
N ARG A 505 32.08 -16.59 12.72
CA ARG A 505 32.83 -15.35 12.97
C ARG A 505 31.88 -14.28 13.48
#